data_AF-A0A3D1Y6Y2-F1
#
_entry.id   AF-A0A3D1Y6Y2-F1
#
_cell.length_a   1.000
_cell.length_b   1.000
_cell.length_c   1.000
_cell.angle_alpha   90.00
_cell.angle_beta   90.00
_cell.angle_gamma   90.00
#
_symmetry.space_group_name_H-M   'P 1'
#
loop_
_entity.id
_entity.type
_entity.pdbx_description
1 polymer ?
#
loop_
_entity_poly.entity_id
_entity_poly.type
_entity_poly.pdbx_seq_one_letter_code
_entity_poly.pdbx_strand_id
1 'polypeptide(L)' 'MQRIRKYAGMNRKEFSEWLNIPYRTMTDWELGNRTMPVYLLELIAYKVNHEIANAKEKQDASGRKNKQEHL' A
#
# COMPACT_ATOMS: atom_id res chain seq x y z
N MET A 1 -3.36 5.80 8.61
CA MET A 1 -2.19 4.99 8.18
C MET A 1 -2.47 3.48 8.13
N GLN A 2 -2.81 2.80 9.23
CA GLN A 2 -2.96 1.33 9.28
C GLN A 2 -3.79 0.72 8.13
N ARG A 3 -4.93 1.33 7.78
CA ARG A 3 -5.80 0.87 6.69
C ARG A 3 -5.10 0.89 5.32
N ILE A 4 -4.38 1.96 5.00
CA ILE A 4 -3.68 2.12 3.72
C ILE A 4 -2.58 1.06 3.59
N ARG A 5 -1.78 0.87 4.65
CA ARG A 5 -0.74 -0.17 4.65
C ARG A 5 -1.31 -1.58 4.49
N LYS A 6 -2.38 -1.90 5.24
CA LYS A 6 -3.06 -3.20 5.11
C LYS A 6 -3.59 -3.42 3.69
N TYR A 7 -4.15 -2.39 3.06
CA TYR A 7 -4.60 -2.47 1.67
C TYR A 7 -3.44 -2.73 0.68
N ALA A 8 -2.28 -2.10 0.93
CA ALA A 8 -1.06 -2.37 0.16
C ALA A 8 -0.52 -3.80 0.34
N GLY A 9 -1.00 -4.54 1.35
CA GLY A 9 -0.59 -5.92 1.61
C GLY A 9 0.79 -6.04 2.26
N MET A 10 1.35 -4.93 2.76
CA MET A 10 2.70 -4.87 3.31
C MET A 10 2.70 -4.87 4.83
N ASN A 11 3.70 -5.50 5.43
CA ASN A 11 4.00 -5.34 6.85
C ASN A 11 4.62 -3.94 7.11
N ARG A 12 4.82 -3.57 8.38
CA ARG A 12 5.34 -2.22 8.73
C ARG A 12 6.74 -1.96 8.16
N LYS A 13 7.61 -2.96 8.15
CA LYS A 13 8.98 -2.86 7.66
C LYS A 13 8.98 -2.60 6.15
N GLU A 14 8.33 -3.48 5.40
CA GLU A 14 8.18 -3.35 3.94
C GLU A 14 7.58 -2.01 3.53
N PHE A 15 6.51 -1.59 4.22
CA PHE A 15 5.84 -0.34 3.90
C PHE A 15 6.71 0.89 4.21
N SER A 16 7.50 0.85 5.30
CA SER A 16 8.45 1.92 5.61
C SER A 16 9.59 2.00 4.61
N GLU A 17 10.11 0.85 4.17
CA GLU A 17 11.17 0.76 3.15
C GLU A 17 10.65 1.26 1.79
N TRP A 18 9.44 0.85 1.39
CA TRP A 18 8.81 1.29 0.14
C TRP A 18 8.51 2.80 0.10
N LEU A 19 8.13 3.40 1.24
CA LEU A 19 7.99 4.85 1.37
C LEU A 19 9.32 5.59 1.55
N ASN A 20 10.43 4.87 1.72
CA ASN A 20 11.74 5.41 2.07
C ASN A 20 11.70 6.33 3.30
N ILE A 21 11.06 5.84 4.37
CA ILE A 21 10.98 6.53 5.67
C ILE A 21 11.45 5.61 6.79
N PRO A 22 11.91 6.17 7.93
CA PRO A 22 12.29 5.35 9.07
C PRO A 22 11.13 4.48 9.57
N TYR A 23 11.41 3.21 9.89
CA TYR A 23 10.45 2.28 10.50
C TYR A 23 9.75 2.86 11.75
N ARG A 24 10.51 3.62 12.55
CA ARG A 24 9.98 4.28 13.75
C ARG A 24 8.89 5.30 13.40
N THR A 25 9.05 6.08 12.34
CA THR A 25 8.04 7.02 11.85
C THR A 25 6.73 6.32 11.51
N MET A 26 6.79 5.18 10.81
CA MET A 26 5.61 4.36 10.52
C MET A 26 4.94 3.86 11.79
N THR A 27 5.73 3.42 12.77
CA THR A 27 5.24 2.91 14.05
C THR A 27 4.55 4.02 14.87
N ASP A 28 5.18 5.19 14.98
CA ASP A 28 4.65 6.34 15.71
C ASP A 28 3.33 6.85 15.11
N TRP A 29 3.21 6.85 13.79
CA TRP A 29 1.95 7.20 13.12
C TRP A 29 0.83 6.19 13.36
N GLU A 30 1.13 4.90 13.47
CA GLU A 30 0.11 3.87 13.73
C GLU A 30 -0.30 3.79 15.20
N LEU A 31 0.60 4.13 16.12
CA LEU A 31 0.35 4.21 17.56
C LEU A 31 -0.28 5.54 18.00
N GLY A 32 -0.24 6.56 17.15
CA GLY A 32 -0.76 7.90 17.46
C GLY A 32 0.21 8.79 18.25
N ASN A 33 1.47 8.36 18.42
CA ASN A 33 2.50 9.16 19.09
C ASN A 33 2.86 10.43 18.30
N ARG A 34 2.64 10.43 16.98
CA ARG A 34 2.84 11.58 16.11
C ARG A 34 1.68 11.74 15.14
N THR A 35 1.17 12.96 15.04
CA THR A 35 0.18 13.31 14.01
C THR A 35 0.87 13.39 12.66
N MET A 36 0.41 12.57 11.71
CA MET A 36 0.82 12.65 10.32
C MET A 36 0.25 13.92 9.69
N PRO A 37 1.04 14.68 8.91
CA PRO A 37 0.49 15.76 8.11
C PRO A 37 -0.55 15.23 7.10
N VAL A 38 -1.71 15.88 7.02
CA VAL A 38 -2.84 15.41 6.18
C VAL A 38 -2.44 15.25 4.72
N TYR A 39 -1.71 16.22 4.16
CA TYR A 39 -1.24 16.15 2.76
C TYR A 39 -0.36 14.92 2.49
N LEU A 40 0.44 14.49 3.47
CA LEU A 40 1.30 13.32 3.31
C LEU A 40 0.48 12.03 3.29
N LEU A 41 -0.59 11.97 4.09
CA LEU A 41 -1.53 10.85 4.05
C LEU A 41 -2.20 10.71 2.68
N GLU A 42 -2.59 11.84 2.08
CA GLU A 42 -3.18 11.91 0.74
C GLU A 42 -2.19 11.46 -0.34
N LEU A 43 -0.94 11.93 -0.27
CA LEU A 43 0.13 11.50 -1.20
C LEU A 43 0.43 10.00 -1.09
N ILE A 44 0.48 9.46 0.13
CA ILE A 44 0.68 8.02 0.35
C ILE A 44 -0.51 7.22 -0.22
N ALA A 45 -1.74 7.69 0.00
CA ALA A 45 -2.93 7.04 -0.54
C ALA A 45 -2.91 7.04 -2.09
N TYR A 46 -2.54 8.17 -2.70
CA TYR A 46 -2.38 8.27 -4.15
C TYR A 46 -1.32 7.29 -4.67
N LYS A 47 -0.12 7.25 -4.07
CA LYS A 47 0.96 6.33 -4.45
C LYS A 47 0.52 4.87 -4.36
N VAL A 48 -0.19 4.49 -3.29
CA VAL A 48 -0.69 3.13 -3.11
C VAL A 48 -1.73 2.76 -4.18
N ASN A 49 -2.67 3.66 -4.49
CA ASN A 49 -3.64 3.40 -5.55
C ASN A 49 -2.94 3.27 -6.91
N HIS A 50 -1.97 4.13 -7.21
CA HIS A 50 -1.31 4.13 -8.51
C HIS A 50 -0.34 2.96 -8.72
N GLU A 51 0.41 2.56 -7.70
CA GLU A 51 1.43 1.50 -7.84
C GLU A 51 0.88 0.11 -7.50
N ILE A 52 -0.04 0.01 -6.52
CA ILE A 52 -0.51 -1.28 -6.02
C ILE A 52 -1.86 -1.68 -6.61
N ALA A 53 -2.84 -0.77 -6.69
CA ALA A 53 -4.15 -1.13 -7.23
C ALA A 53 -4.07 -1.46 -8.73
N ASN A 54 -3.33 -0.65 -9.50
CA ASN A 54 -3.08 -0.91 -10.91
C ASN A 54 -2.33 -2.23 -11.15
N ALA A 55 -1.44 -2.63 -10.23
CA ALA A 55 -0.74 -3.92 -10.33
C ALA A 55 -1.69 -5.10 -10.03
N LYS A 56 -2.57 -4.96 -9.04
CA LYS A 56 -3.60 -5.96 -8.71
C LYS A 56 -4.61 -6.14 -9.86
N GLU A 57 -5.08 -5.05 -10.46
CA GLU A 57 -5.98 -5.11 -11.62
C GLU A 57 -5.36 -5.86 -12.82
N LYS A 58 -4.08 -5.64 -13.09
CA LYS A 58 -3.35 -6.37 -14.16
C LYS A 58 -3.20 -7.85 -13.84
N GLN A 59 -2.94 -8.21 -12.58
CA GLN A 59 -2.83 -9.61 -12.15
C GLN A 59 -4.19 -10.32 -12.20
N ASP A 60 -5.26 -9.66 -11.76
CA ASP A 60 -6.63 -10.18 -11.80
C ASP A 60 -7.13 -10.35 -13.24
N ALA A 61 -6.77 -9.44 -14.14
CA ALA A 61 -7.09 -9.55 -15.57
C ALA A 61 -6.36 -10.74 -16.24
N SER A 62 -5.08 -10.95 -15.93
CA SER A 62 -4.31 -12.10 -16.44
C SER A 62 -4.80 -13.43 -15.87
N GLY A 63 -5.19 -13.48 -14.59
CA GLY A 63 -5.76 -14.68 -13.97
C GLY A 63 -7.11 -15.10 -14.57
N ARG A 64 -7.96 -14.14 -14.97
CA ARG A 64 -9.21 -14.43 -15.68
C ARG A 64 -8.99 -14.98 -17.08
N LYS A 65 -8.00 -14.46 -17.83
CA LYS A 65 -7.64 -14.97 -19.17
C LYS A 65 -7.15 -16.41 -19.12
N ASN A 66 -6.21 -16.73 -18.22
CA ASN A 66 -5.68 -18.08 -18.06
C ASN A 66 -6.74 -19.12 -17.68
N LYS A 67 -7.79 -18.72 -16.96
CA LYS A 67 -8.90 -19.61 -16.59
C LYS A 67 -9.89 -19.84 -17.74
N GLN A 68 -10.03 -18.89 -18.67
CA GLN A 68 -10.89 -19.03 -19.86
C GLN A 68 -10.24 -19.86 -20.97
N GLU A 69 -8.90 -19.90 -21.05
CA GLU A 69 -8.17 -20.70 -22.05
C GLU A 69 -8.04 -22.18 -21.67
N HIS A 70 -8.38 -22.56 -20.44
CA HIS A 70 -8.31 -23.94 -19.92
C HIS A 70 -9.69 -24.60 -19.67
N LEU A 71 -10.77 -24.01 -20.18
CA LEU A 71 -12.13 -24.56 -20.24
C LEU A 71 -12.47 -24.87 -21.70
#